data_AF-A0A5B7ZTK8-F1
#
_entry.id   AF-A0A5B7ZTK8-F1
#
_cell.length_a   1.000
_cell.length_b   1.000
_cell.length_c   1.000
_cell.angle_alpha   90.00
_cell.angle_beta   90.00
_cell.angle_gamma   90.00
#
_symmetry.space_group_name_H-M   'P 1'
#
loop_
_entity.id
_entity.type
_entity.pdbx_description
1 polymer ?
#
loop_
_entity_poly.entity_id
_entity_poly.type
_entity_poly.pdbx_seq_one_letter_code
_entity_poly.pdbx_strand_id
1 'polypeptide(L)'
;MKRGLRWVLSSFGVLLLAAVAVWGASRLWGVRADERAALAQMRAGWTPPGRNGFDALWTLDYDVPAARQRAVVDADIRTIGAWPAFGLRSADFRSAATAYPDLKPGAADRGMWCAASKPGCLAMVAADIPAYAGLVARNARLIARADALAGFDHIKLRLPARADMPFPAFANAYAPATRDALLFAQGRRQEALGNVCRGIAGWRRHAAHTDMLIAGMVADALAADGYGGLFADMLAAMPADAPIPGECRVALAEVRPAELSLCEAMKGEFAFADNGMRNLADSPQAPSNEVSPFARRFLFDAEATSAMYARNMAAACGSRFAGMIARDVPLEPPAAERHWRRRFACVANPVGCILADIAAPAYASYSLRRQDFGMKLRLLGTLQWLHENPQPGASLADRLSRRPASLTSPARALEIGEGGRRLYFRRYEASKGGDWSQPLRP
;
A
#
# COMPACT_ATOMS: atom_id res chain seq x y z
N MET A 1 -23.09 46.35 47.23
CA MET A 1 -23.40 45.53 46.04
C MET A 1 -22.95 46.15 44.70
N LYS A 2 -23.24 47.42 44.38
CA LYS A 2 -22.91 48.03 43.07
C LYS A 2 -21.40 48.13 42.72
N ARG A 3 -20.51 48.31 43.71
CA ARG A 3 -19.05 48.36 43.48
C ARG A 3 -18.42 46.98 43.24
N GLY A 4 -18.87 45.94 43.94
CA GLY A 4 -18.39 44.56 43.74
C GLY A 4 -18.73 44.00 42.37
N LEU A 5 -19.95 44.28 41.87
CA LEU A 5 -20.37 43.86 40.53
C LEU A 5 -19.54 44.54 39.42
N ARG A 6 -19.16 45.81 39.59
CA ARG A 6 -18.28 46.53 38.64
C ARG A 6 -16.87 45.94 38.59
N TRP A 7 -16.30 45.58 39.74
CA TRP A 7 -15.00 44.91 39.78
C TRP A 7 -15.04 43.53 39.13
N VAL A 8 -16.09 42.75 39.39
CA VAL A 8 -16.27 41.43 38.75
C VAL A 8 -16.41 41.57 37.22
N LEU A 9 -17.22 42.52 36.74
CA LEU A 9 -17.39 42.78 35.31
C LEU A 9 -16.10 43.30 34.65
N SER A 10 -15.36 44.20 35.30
CA SER A 10 -14.08 44.70 34.79
C SER A 10 -13.02 43.60 34.74
N SER A 11 -12.89 42.78 35.79
CA SER A 11 -11.96 41.65 35.81
C SER A 11 -12.31 40.62 34.74
N PHE A 12 -13.60 40.33 34.55
CA PHE A 12 -14.07 39.46 33.46
C PHE A 12 -13.75 40.03 32.08
N GLY A 13 -13.95 41.34 31.88
CA GLY A 13 -13.60 42.04 30.64
C GLY A 13 -12.11 42.00 30.31
N VAL A 14 -11.24 42.21 31.31
CA VAL A 14 -9.78 42.12 31.15
C VAL A 14 -9.37 40.68 30.82
N LEU A 15 -9.94 39.68 31.50
CA LEU A 15 -9.67 38.27 31.22
C LEU A 15 -10.11 37.88 29.80
N LEU A 16 -11.28 38.35 29.36
CA LEU A 16 -11.77 38.10 28.00
C LEU A 16 -10.85 38.74 26.95
N LEU A 17 -10.42 39.99 27.15
CA LEU A 17 -9.47 40.67 26.27
C LEU A 17 -8.12 39.94 26.21
N ALA A 18 -7.61 39.50 27.36
CA ALA A 18 -6.39 38.70 27.42
C ALA A 18 -6.54 37.37 26.67
N ALA A 19 -7.68 36.67 26.84
CA ALA A 19 -7.96 35.42 26.12
C ALA A 19 -8.05 35.64 24.60
N VAL A 20 -8.72 36.70 24.15
CA VAL A 20 -8.79 37.07 22.73
C VAL A 20 -7.42 37.46 22.18
N ALA A 21 -6.61 38.19 22.94
CA ALA A 21 -5.25 38.57 22.53
C ALA A 21 -4.34 37.34 22.42
N VAL A 22 -4.40 36.41 23.37
CA VAL A 22 -3.64 35.16 23.33
C VAL A 22 -4.09 34.27 22.17
N TRP A 23 -5.41 34.15 21.94
CA TRP A 23 -5.95 33.42 20.80
C TRP A 23 -5.53 34.07 19.47
N GLY A 24 -5.62 35.40 19.36
CA GLY A 24 -5.20 36.14 18.16
C GLY A 24 -3.70 36.03 17.90
N ALA A 25 -2.87 36.14 18.94
CA ALA A 25 -1.44 35.92 18.85
C ALA A 25 -1.11 34.48 18.43
N SER A 26 -1.81 33.47 18.97
CA SER A 26 -1.69 32.07 18.56
C SER A 26 -2.06 31.86 17.08
N ARG A 27 -3.12 32.53 16.62
CA ARG A 27 -3.56 32.52 15.23
C ARG A 27 -2.52 33.14 14.29
N LEU A 28 -1.93 34.26 14.69
CA LEU A 28 -0.91 34.99 13.92
C LEU A 28 0.46 34.32 13.96
N TRP A 29 0.78 33.60 15.03
CA TRP A 29 1.99 32.78 15.13
C TRP A 29 2.05 31.74 14.00
N GLY A 30 0.87 31.25 13.61
CA GLY A 30 0.66 30.55 12.35
C GLY A 30 1.45 29.24 12.22
N VAL A 31 1.49 28.76 10.99
CA VAL A 31 2.18 27.54 10.60
C VAL A 31 3.69 27.78 10.54
N ARG A 32 4.49 26.88 11.12
CA ARG A 32 5.96 26.99 11.10
C ARG A 32 6.50 26.85 9.67
N ALA A 33 7.72 27.34 9.44
CA ALA A 33 8.33 27.28 8.11
C ALA A 33 8.57 25.84 7.62
N ASP A 34 8.96 24.94 8.53
CA ASP A 34 9.14 23.51 8.25
C ASP A 34 7.81 22.81 7.93
N GLU A 35 6.75 23.15 8.64
CA GLU A 35 5.38 22.64 8.38
C GLU A 35 4.85 23.14 7.03
N ARG A 36 5.10 24.41 6.66
CA ARG A 36 4.77 24.95 5.33
C ARG A 36 5.53 24.27 4.20
N ALA A 37 6.83 24.02 4.39
CA ALA A 37 7.65 23.32 3.40
C ALA A 37 7.17 21.86 3.22
N ALA A 38 6.87 21.17 4.32
CA ALA A 38 6.30 19.83 4.28
C ALA A 38 4.94 19.82 3.57
N LEU A 39 4.07 20.79 3.86
CA LEU A 39 2.77 20.91 3.19
C LEU A 39 2.91 21.08 1.68
N ALA A 40 3.81 21.97 1.24
CA ALA A 40 4.10 22.16 -0.18
C ALA A 40 4.64 20.87 -0.83
N GLN A 41 5.55 20.16 -0.15
CA GLN A 41 6.08 18.88 -0.63
C GLN A 41 4.98 17.80 -0.75
N MET A 42 4.07 17.72 0.22
CA MET A 42 3.03 16.70 0.25
C MET A 42 1.90 16.99 -0.76
N ARG A 43 1.64 18.26 -1.06
CA ARG A 43 0.70 18.68 -2.11
C ARG A 43 1.30 18.66 -3.52
N ALA A 44 2.63 18.52 -3.64
CA ALA A 44 3.28 18.42 -4.93
C ALA A 44 2.79 17.17 -5.68
N GLY A 45 2.14 17.38 -6.82
CA GLY A 45 1.64 16.29 -7.64
C GLY A 45 2.77 15.39 -8.14
N TRP A 46 2.45 14.11 -8.32
CA TRP A 46 3.35 13.12 -8.89
C TRP A 46 2.82 12.63 -10.23
N THR A 47 3.64 12.69 -11.28
CA THR A 47 3.26 12.20 -12.61
C THR A 47 4.26 11.13 -13.03
N PRO A 48 3.96 9.85 -12.73
CA PRO A 48 4.82 8.75 -13.16
C PRO A 48 4.84 8.64 -14.69
N PRO A 49 5.98 8.26 -15.29
CA PRO A 49 6.03 7.94 -16.70
C PRO A 49 5.23 6.66 -17.00
N GLY A 50 4.92 6.47 -18.29
CA GLY A 50 4.31 5.24 -18.78
C GLY A 50 2.80 5.16 -18.62
N ARG A 51 2.27 3.95 -18.70
CA ARG A 51 0.83 3.65 -18.74
C ARG A 51 0.27 3.42 -17.34
N ASN A 52 -0.78 4.16 -17.00
CA ASN A 52 -1.53 3.96 -15.76
C ASN A 52 -2.46 2.74 -15.86
N GLY A 53 -2.32 1.77 -14.94
CA GLY A 53 -3.17 0.59 -14.83
C GLY A 53 -4.48 0.78 -14.07
N PHE A 54 -4.73 1.98 -13.52
CA PHE A 54 -5.92 2.24 -12.70
C PHE A 54 -7.23 1.90 -13.40
N ASP A 55 -7.43 2.31 -14.65
CA ASP A 55 -8.68 2.08 -15.38
C ASP A 55 -8.94 0.58 -15.63
N ALA A 56 -7.88 -0.18 -15.90
CA ALA A 56 -7.96 -1.62 -16.09
C ALA A 56 -8.26 -2.35 -14.78
N LEU A 57 -7.64 -1.92 -13.68
CA LEU A 57 -7.90 -2.47 -12.35
C LEU A 57 -9.31 -2.13 -11.84
N TRP A 58 -9.76 -0.89 -12.03
CA TRP A 58 -11.09 -0.43 -11.61
C TRP A 58 -12.21 -1.22 -12.30
N THR A 59 -12.02 -1.56 -13.57
CA THR A 59 -12.98 -2.30 -14.40
C THR A 59 -12.67 -3.79 -14.51
N LEU A 60 -11.82 -4.35 -13.63
CA LEU A 60 -11.34 -5.73 -13.76
C LEU A 60 -12.49 -6.75 -13.73
N ASP A 61 -13.46 -6.52 -12.85
CA ASP A 61 -14.59 -7.41 -12.58
C ASP A 61 -15.67 -7.43 -13.66
N TYR A 62 -15.54 -6.61 -14.71
CA TYR A 62 -16.52 -6.53 -15.78
C TYR A 62 -15.83 -6.60 -17.14
N ASP A 63 -16.51 -7.12 -18.15
CA ASP A 63 -15.96 -7.26 -19.50
C ASP A 63 -16.02 -5.94 -20.30
N VAL A 64 -15.36 -4.91 -19.76
CA VAL A 64 -15.26 -3.59 -20.38
C VAL A 64 -14.13 -3.60 -21.41
N PRO A 65 -14.38 -3.36 -22.71
CA PRO A 65 -13.33 -3.30 -23.72
C PRO A 65 -12.29 -2.22 -23.38
N ALA A 66 -11.01 -2.46 -23.68
CA ALA A 66 -9.90 -1.56 -23.33
C ALA A 66 -10.14 -0.10 -23.80
N ALA A 67 -10.68 0.08 -25.01
CA ALA A 67 -11.01 1.40 -25.56
C ALA A 67 -12.15 2.14 -24.81
N ARG A 68 -12.93 1.43 -23.98
CA ARG A 68 -14.06 1.97 -23.21
C ARG A 68 -13.76 2.14 -21.72
N GLN A 69 -12.71 1.49 -21.20
CA GLN A 69 -12.35 1.53 -19.77
C GLN A 69 -12.25 2.96 -19.25
N ARG A 70 -11.53 3.83 -19.95
CA ARG A 70 -11.38 5.24 -19.57
C ARG A 70 -12.71 5.98 -19.48
N ALA A 71 -13.59 5.81 -20.46
CA ALA A 71 -14.89 6.47 -20.47
C ALA A 71 -15.80 6.01 -19.32
N VAL A 72 -15.75 4.71 -18.98
CA VAL A 72 -16.46 4.14 -17.83
C VAL A 72 -15.93 4.73 -16.52
N VAL A 73 -14.61 4.75 -16.34
CA VAL A 73 -13.97 5.29 -15.14
C VAL A 73 -14.22 6.80 -15.00
N ASP A 74 -14.20 7.55 -16.11
CA ASP A 74 -14.50 8.99 -16.12
C ASP A 74 -15.94 9.27 -15.68
N ALA A 75 -16.89 8.39 -16.02
CA ALA A 75 -18.27 8.48 -15.55
C ALA A 75 -18.37 8.23 -14.05
N ASP A 76 -17.67 7.21 -13.55
CA ASP A 76 -17.63 6.89 -12.12
C ASP A 76 -16.97 8.02 -11.30
N ILE A 77 -15.88 8.60 -11.80
CA ILE A 77 -15.21 9.76 -11.19
C ILE A 77 -16.18 10.94 -11.07
N ARG A 78 -16.98 11.23 -12.10
CA ARG A 78 -17.98 12.32 -12.03
C ARG A 78 -19.06 12.03 -10.99
N THR A 79 -19.58 10.81 -10.94
CA THR A 79 -20.57 10.40 -9.95
C THR A 79 -20.04 10.54 -8.52
N ILE A 80 -18.83 10.03 -8.27
CA ILE A 80 -18.17 10.06 -6.96
C ILE A 80 -17.79 11.49 -6.57
N GLY A 81 -17.35 12.30 -7.53
CA GLY A 81 -17.02 13.72 -7.32
C GLY A 81 -18.24 14.56 -6.92
N ALA A 82 -19.44 14.16 -7.32
CA ALA A 82 -20.69 14.83 -6.96
C ALA A 82 -21.26 14.43 -5.59
N TRP A 83 -20.65 13.46 -4.88
CA TRP A 83 -21.10 13.09 -3.54
C TRP A 83 -20.84 14.20 -2.53
N PRO A 84 -21.76 14.41 -1.56
CA PRO A 84 -21.52 15.34 -0.47
C PRO A 84 -20.25 14.95 0.32
N ALA A 85 -19.67 15.92 1.00
CA ALA A 85 -18.42 15.74 1.75
C ALA A 85 -18.56 14.79 2.96
N PHE A 86 -19.78 14.61 3.46
CA PHE A 86 -20.10 13.69 4.56
C PHE A 86 -21.29 12.80 4.17
N GLY A 87 -21.11 11.48 4.27
CA GLY A 87 -22.13 10.47 4.00
C GLY A 87 -21.51 9.13 3.63
N LEU A 88 -21.98 8.03 4.24
CA LEU A 88 -21.56 6.67 3.87
C LEU A 88 -22.26 6.29 2.55
N ARG A 89 -21.65 6.61 1.40
CA ARG A 89 -22.24 6.31 0.07
C ARG A 89 -21.51 5.25 -0.74
N SER A 90 -20.39 4.74 -0.25
CA SER A 90 -19.66 3.65 -0.91
C SER A 90 -20.51 2.39 -1.09
N ALA A 91 -21.38 2.08 -0.12
CA ALA A 91 -22.24 0.89 -0.16
C ALA A 91 -23.30 0.94 -1.28
N ASP A 92 -23.79 2.14 -1.62
CA ASP A 92 -24.83 2.35 -2.64
C ASP A 92 -24.24 2.68 -4.02
N PHE A 93 -22.91 2.74 -4.14
CA PHE A 93 -22.27 3.10 -5.39
C PHE A 93 -22.46 1.99 -6.43
N ARG A 94 -23.09 2.35 -7.55
CA ARG A 94 -23.17 1.51 -8.73
C ARG A 94 -22.26 2.07 -9.83
N SER A 95 -21.20 1.35 -10.14
CA SER A 95 -20.28 1.69 -11.24
C SER A 95 -20.99 1.61 -12.59
N ALA A 96 -20.61 2.49 -13.51
CA ALA A 96 -20.95 2.43 -14.93
C ALA A 96 -20.46 1.14 -15.60
N ALA A 97 -19.50 0.43 -15.00
CA ALA A 97 -19.05 -0.89 -15.45
C ALA A 97 -20.16 -1.96 -15.35
N THR A 98 -21.20 -1.75 -14.53
CA THR A 98 -22.35 -2.67 -14.42
C THR A 98 -23.20 -2.77 -15.69
N ALA A 99 -22.95 -1.92 -16.69
CA ALA A 99 -23.53 -2.05 -18.02
C ALA A 99 -22.87 -3.14 -18.88
N TYR A 100 -21.75 -3.71 -18.42
CA TYR A 100 -21.00 -4.76 -19.11
C TYR A 100 -21.16 -6.10 -18.37
N PRO A 101 -20.92 -7.24 -19.05
CA PRO A 101 -21.00 -8.56 -18.42
C PRO A 101 -20.15 -8.67 -17.15
N ASP A 102 -20.73 -9.22 -16.08
CA ASP A 102 -20.02 -9.51 -14.83
C ASP A 102 -19.06 -10.69 -15.04
N LEU A 103 -17.80 -10.51 -14.64
CA LEU A 103 -16.75 -11.52 -14.71
C LEU A 103 -16.39 -12.09 -13.34
N LYS A 104 -17.03 -11.64 -12.25
CA LYS A 104 -16.75 -12.14 -10.91
C LYS A 104 -17.02 -13.64 -10.82
N PRO A 105 -16.14 -14.41 -10.16
CA PRO A 105 -16.37 -15.83 -9.98
C PRO A 105 -17.69 -16.12 -9.26
N GLY A 106 -18.44 -17.09 -9.78
CA GLY A 106 -19.65 -17.62 -9.16
C GLY A 106 -19.37 -18.24 -7.79
N ALA A 107 -20.41 -18.41 -6.97
CA ALA A 107 -20.28 -18.91 -5.59
C ALA A 107 -19.55 -20.27 -5.50
N ALA A 108 -19.80 -21.17 -6.45
CA ALA A 108 -19.15 -22.48 -6.53
C ALA A 108 -17.62 -22.38 -6.78
N ASP A 109 -17.18 -21.37 -7.52
CA ASP A 109 -15.78 -21.20 -7.93
C ASP A 109 -14.96 -20.43 -6.86
N ARG A 110 -15.60 -19.65 -5.96
CA ARG A 110 -14.91 -18.75 -5.02
C ARG A 110 -13.86 -19.45 -4.14
N GLY A 111 -14.15 -20.66 -3.69
CA GLY A 111 -13.25 -21.43 -2.81
C GLY A 111 -12.06 -22.07 -3.55
N MET A 112 -12.10 -22.13 -4.88
CA MET A 112 -11.11 -22.82 -5.68
C MET A 112 -9.94 -21.92 -6.09
N TRP A 113 -10.10 -20.59 -6.05
CA TRP A 113 -9.03 -19.69 -6.49
C TRP A 113 -7.82 -19.73 -5.56
N CYS A 114 -6.64 -19.63 -6.18
CA CYS A 114 -5.42 -19.38 -5.43
C CYS A 114 -5.52 -18.00 -4.78
N ALA A 115 -5.04 -17.90 -3.54
CA ALA A 115 -5.06 -16.67 -2.78
C ALA A 115 -3.64 -16.31 -2.36
N ALA A 116 -3.22 -15.06 -2.57
CA ALA A 116 -1.87 -14.62 -2.21
C ALA A 116 -1.57 -14.73 -0.69
N SER A 117 -2.61 -14.78 0.15
CA SER A 117 -2.48 -14.96 1.59
C SER A 117 -2.41 -16.43 2.04
N LYS A 118 -2.59 -17.41 1.14
CA LYS A 118 -2.63 -18.84 1.48
C LYS A 118 -1.55 -19.59 0.71
N PRO A 119 -0.65 -20.33 1.39
CA PRO A 119 0.32 -21.20 0.72
C PRO A 119 -0.36 -22.42 0.11
N GLY A 120 0.37 -23.17 -0.73
CA GLY A 120 -0.07 -24.48 -1.22
C GLY A 120 -0.99 -24.44 -2.46
N CYS A 121 -1.06 -23.31 -3.17
CA CYS A 121 -1.80 -23.18 -4.44
C CYS A 121 -1.41 -24.29 -5.43
N LEU A 122 -0.12 -24.57 -5.59
CA LEU A 122 0.36 -25.59 -6.52
C LEU A 122 -0.16 -26.99 -6.17
N ALA A 123 -0.07 -27.39 -4.90
CA ALA A 123 -0.53 -28.69 -4.43
C ALA A 123 -2.07 -28.82 -4.56
N MET A 124 -2.80 -27.75 -4.23
CA MET A 124 -4.25 -27.69 -4.36
C MET A 124 -4.71 -27.90 -5.81
N VAL A 125 -4.04 -27.26 -6.77
CA VAL A 125 -4.36 -27.41 -8.20
C VAL A 125 -3.98 -28.79 -8.73
N ALA A 126 -2.83 -29.32 -8.31
CA ALA A 126 -2.36 -30.65 -8.73
C ALA A 126 -3.27 -31.79 -8.25
N ALA A 127 -4.02 -31.59 -7.17
CA ALA A 127 -4.95 -32.58 -6.63
C ALA A 127 -6.19 -32.82 -7.51
N ASP A 128 -6.59 -31.87 -8.35
CA ASP A 128 -7.77 -31.99 -9.22
C ASP A 128 -7.62 -31.20 -10.54
N ILE A 129 -6.69 -31.66 -11.38
CA ILE A 129 -6.40 -31.01 -12.68
C ILE A 129 -7.66 -30.81 -13.53
N PRO A 130 -8.59 -31.78 -13.69
CA PRO A 130 -9.80 -31.59 -14.49
C PRO A 130 -10.72 -30.47 -13.97
N ALA A 131 -10.94 -30.38 -12.66
CA ALA A 131 -11.78 -29.32 -12.09
C ALA A 131 -11.15 -27.93 -12.31
N TYR A 132 -9.84 -27.80 -12.12
CA TYR A 132 -9.12 -26.55 -12.36
C TYR A 132 -9.04 -26.17 -13.84
N ALA A 133 -8.94 -27.14 -14.74
CA ALA A 133 -9.05 -26.88 -16.18
C ALA A 133 -10.41 -26.30 -16.54
N GLY A 134 -11.50 -26.84 -15.98
CA GLY A 134 -12.85 -26.29 -16.13
C GLY A 134 -12.98 -24.88 -15.55
N LEU A 135 -12.45 -24.64 -14.35
CA LEU A 135 -12.45 -23.33 -13.69
C LEU A 135 -11.74 -22.27 -14.55
N VAL A 136 -10.52 -22.57 -15.02
CA VAL A 136 -9.70 -21.67 -15.84
C VAL A 136 -10.38 -21.39 -17.18
N ALA A 137 -10.96 -22.40 -17.83
CA ALA A 137 -11.66 -22.23 -19.11
C ALA A 137 -12.88 -21.31 -18.98
N ARG A 138 -13.73 -21.50 -17.96
CA ARG A 138 -14.92 -20.68 -17.74
C ARG A 138 -14.58 -19.23 -17.39
N ASN A 139 -13.46 -19.00 -16.72
CA ASN A 139 -13.04 -17.67 -16.23
C ASN A 139 -11.90 -17.06 -17.07
N ALA A 140 -11.67 -17.54 -18.29
CA ALA A 140 -10.53 -17.14 -19.12
C ALA A 140 -10.46 -15.63 -19.39
N ARG A 141 -11.61 -14.95 -19.53
CA ARG A 141 -11.65 -13.49 -19.74
C ARG A 141 -11.16 -12.72 -18.52
N LEU A 142 -11.61 -13.09 -17.31
CA LEU A 142 -11.14 -12.48 -16.06
C LEU A 142 -9.64 -12.66 -15.91
N ILE A 143 -9.16 -13.89 -16.13
CA ILE A 143 -7.74 -14.24 -16.03
C ILE A 143 -6.91 -13.40 -17.01
N ALA A 144 -7.32 -13.31 -18.29
CA ALA A 144 -6.58 -12.54 -19.28
C ALA A 144 -6.51 -11.04 -18.93
N ARG A 145 -7.58 -10.46 -18.39
CA ARG A 145 -7.61 -9.05 -17.95
C ARG A 145 -6.70 -8.82 -16.74
N ALA A 146 -6.73 -9.72 -15.77
CA ALA A 146 -5.86 -9.66 -14.60
C ALA A 146 -4.38 -9.83 -14.99
N ASP A 147 -4.07 -10.73 -15.92
CA ASP A 147 -2.72 -10.96 -16.45
C ASP A 147 -2.16 -9.71 -17.16
N ALA A 148 -3.01 -9.00 -17.90
CA ALA A 148 -2.66 -7.75 -18.58
C ALA A 148 -2.24 -6.62 -17.61
N LEU A 149 -2.63 -6.70 -16.32
CA LEU A 149 -2.22 -5.70 -15.32
C LEU A 149 -0.70 -5.64 -15.15
N ALA A 150 0.02 -6.74 -15.35
CA ALA A 150 1.48 -6.76 -15.23
C ALA A 150 2.19 -5.89 -16.30
N GLY A 151 1.49 -5.53 -17.38
CA GLY A 151 2.01 -4.72 -18.49
C GLY A 151 1.83 -3.21 -18.32
N PHE A 152 1.29 -2.73 -17.20
CA PHE A 152 1.23 -1.31 -16.88
C PHE A 152 2.46 -0.86 -16.07
N ASP A 153 2.76 0.44 -16.12
CA ASP A 153 3.97 0.98 -15.50
C ASP A 153 3.75 1.42 -14.05
N HIS A 154 2.53 1.84 -13.74
CA HIS A 154 2.14 2.34 -12.42
C HIS A 154 0.64 2.17 -12.19
N ILE A 155 0.21 2.25 -10.92
CA ILE A 155 -1.20 2.34 -10.53
C ILE A 155 -1.37 3.65 -9.78
N LYS A 156 -1.86 4.68 -10.48
CA LYS A 156 -2.09 6.00 -9.89
C LYS A 156 -3.58 6.27 -9.80
N LEU A 157 -4.06 6.63 -8.62
CA LEU A 157 -5.46 6.95 -8.38
C LEU A 157 -5.93 8.10 -9.28
N ARG A 158 -7.12 7.93 -9.85
CA ARG A 158 -7.80 8.98 -10.62
C ARG A 158 -9.04 9.54 -9.93
N LEU A 159 -9.46 8.90 -8.84
CA LEU A 159 -10.58 9.36 -8.02
C LEU A 159 -10.17 10.59 -7.20
N PRO A 160 -11.14 11.43 -6.81
CA PRO A 160 -10.92 12.43 -5.78
C PRO A 160 -10.39 11.77 -4.51
N ALA A 161 -9.48 12.45 -3.79
CA ALA A 161 -8.93 11.94 -2.54
C ALA A 161 -9.98 12.07 -1.42
N ARG A 162 -10.84 11.06 -1.26
CA ARG A 162 -11.91 11.02 -0.26
C ARG A 162 -11.98 9.65 0.45
N ALA A 163 -12.24 9.67 1.76
CA ALA A 163 -12.16 8.49 2.61
C ALA A 163 -13.28 7.46 2.36
N ASP A 164 -14.38 7.89 1.75
CA ASP A 164 -15.55 7.08 1.40
C ASP A 164 -15.50 6.56 -0.04
N MET A 165 -14.39 6.72 -0.77
CA MET A 165 -14.30 6.21 -2.13
C MET A 165 -14.35 4.66 -2.15
N PRO A 166 -14.97 4.04 -3.18
CA PRO A 166 -14.93 2.60 -3.35
C PRO A 166 -13.51 2.10 -3.61
N PHE A 167 -13.21 0.88 -3.16
CA PHE A 167 -11.93 0.24 -3.46
C PHE A 167 -11.91 -0.33 -4.89
N PRO A 168 -10.78 -0.22 -5.62
CA PRO A 168 -10.59 -0.93 -6.88
C PRO A 168 -10.70 -2.45 -6.72
N ALA A 169 -10.97 -3.15 -7.82
CA ALA A 169 -11.23 -4.59 -7.85
C ALA A 169 -9.95 -5.46 -7.67
N PHE A 170 -9.23 -5.29 -6.56
CA PHE A 170 -8.01 -6.05 -6.27
C PHE A 170 -8.25 -7.55 -6.04
N ALA A 171 -9.45 -7.94 -5.61
CA ALA A 171 -9.76 -9.31 -5.21
C ALA A 171 -9.45 -10.34 -6.31
N ASN A 172 -9.72 -9.98 -7.57
CA ASN A 172 -9.53 -10.86 -8.72
C ASN A 172 -8.20 -10.64 -9.47
N ALA A 173 -7.36 -9.72 -9.00
CA ALA A 173 -6.11 -9.38 -9.66
C ALA A 173 -5.05 -10.51 -9.61
N TYR A 174 -5.27 -11.50 -8.74
CA TYR A 174 -4.43 -12.70 -8.59
C TYR A 174 -4.97 -13.93 -9.32
N ALA A 175 -6.09 -13.83 -10.05
CA ALA A 175 -6.66 -14.92 -10.82
C ALA A 175 -5.67 -15.67 -11.76
N PRO A 176 -4.69 -14.99 -12.42
CA PRO A 176 -3.74 -15.68 -13.30
C PRO A 176 -2.89 -16.74 -12.60
N ALA A 177 -2.62 -16.60 -11.30
CA ALA A 177 -1.84 -17.59 -10.55
C ALA A 177 -2.49 -18.97 -10.54
N THR A 178 -3.82 -19.06 -10.56
CA THR A 178 -4.53 -20.35 -10.67
C THR A 178 -4.32 -21.00 -12.05
N ARG A 179 -4.36 -20.20 -13.12
CA ARG A 179 -4.00 -20.67 -14.47
C ARG A 179 -2.56 -21.16 -14.49
N ASP A 180 -1.63 -20.40 -13.92
CA ASP A 180 -0.21 -20.73 -14.00
C ASP A 180 0.16 -21.95 -13.17
N ALA A 181 -0.47 -22.15 -12.00
CA ALA A 181 -0.37 -23.39 -11.24
C ALA A 181 -0.90 -24.60 -12.04
N LEU A 182 -2.01 -24.43 -12.76
CA LEU A 182 -2.56 -25.48 -13.64
C LEU A 182 -1.61 -25.81 -14.80
N LEU A 183 -1.07 -24.78 -15.47
CA LEU A 183 -0.09 -24.98 -16.54
C LEU A 183 1.11 -25.80 -16.04
N PHE A 184 1.61 -25.49 -14.84
CA PHE A 184 2.71 -26.25 -14.24
C PHE A 184 2.31 -27.71 -13.96
N ALA A 185 1.14 -27.94 -13.36
CA ALA A 185 0.62 -29.27 -13.06
C ALA A 185 0.40 -30.12 -14.31
N GLN A 186 0.06 -29.48 -15.44
CA GLN A 186 -0.08 -30.11 -16.76
C GLN A 186 1.25 -30.33 -17.50
N GLY A 187 2.39 -30.01 -16.87
CA GLY A 187 3.72 -30.21 -17.45
C GLY A 187 4.26 -29.03 -18.27
N ARG A 188 3.49 -27.95 -18.47
CA ARG A 188 3.94 -26.71 -19.13
C ARG A 188 4.75 -25.82 -18.16
N ARG A 189 5.75 -26.42 -17.51
CA ARG A 189 6.48 -25.85 -16.36
C ARG A 189 7.22 -24.55 -16.69
N GLN A 190 7.87 -24.48 -17.85
CA GLN A 190 8.64 -23.30 -18.26
C GLN A 190 7.74 -22.09 -18.51
N GLU A 191 6.62 -22.30 -19.20
CA GLU A 191 5.63 -21.26 -19.44
C GLU A 191 4.98 -20.76 -18.13
N ALA A 192 4.61 -21.70 -17.25
CA ALA A 192 4.05 -21.36 -15.95
C ALA A 192 5.01 -20.50 -15.11
N LEU A 193 6.29 -20.88 -15.03
CA LEU A 193 7.31 -20.10 -14.34
C LEU A 193 7.52 -18.72 -14.98
N GLY A 194 7.57 -18.65 -16.31
CA GLY A 194 7.67 -17.38 -17.03
C GLY A 194 6.51 -16.44 -16.70
N ASN A 195 5.27 -16.95 -16.66
CA ASN A 195 4.08 -16.18 -16.29
C ASN A 195 4.13 -15.69 -14.84
N VAL A 196 4.47 -16.59 -13.90
CA VAL A 196 4.59 -16.23 -12.48
C VAL A 196 5.65 -15.14 -12.29
N CYS A 197 6.80 -15.24 -12.96
CA CYS A 197 7.86 -14.24 -12.90
C CYS A 197 7.43 -12.89 -13.53
N ARG A 198 6.66 -12.90 -14.63
CA ARG A 198 6.02 -11.67 -15.16
C ARG A 198 5.07 -11.05 -14.13
N GLY A 199 4.32 -11.87 -13.40
CA GLY A 199 3.47 -11.45 -12.27
C GLY A 199 4.28 -10.76 -11.16
N ILE A 200 5.36 -11.38 -10.70
CA ILE A 200 6.28 -10.79 -9.70
C ILE A 200 6.79 -9.43 -10.19
N ALA A 201 7.32 -9.37 -11.42
CA ALA A 201 7.89 -8.15 -11.98
C ALA A 201 6.85 -7.02 -12.10
N GLY A 202 5.64 -7.34 -12.58
CA GLY A 202 4.55 -6.39 -12.72
C GLY A 202 4.09 -5.82 -11.38
N TRP A 203 3.79 -6.69 -10.41
CA TRP A 203 3.32 -6.25 -9.10
C TRP A 203 4.41 -5.56 -8.26
N ARG A 204 5.67 -5.98 -8.37
CA ARG A 204 6.81 -5.26 -7.80
C ARG A 204 6.91 -3.83 -8.34
N ARG A 205 6.71 -3.66 -9.65
CA ARG A 205 6.70 -2.35 -10.30
C ARG A 205 5.54 -1.48 -9.80
N HIS A 206 4.33 -2.04 -9.73
CA HIS A 206 3.14 -1.33 -9.22
C HIS A 206 3.33 -0.89 -7.78
N ALA A 207 3.91 -1.75 -6.95
CA ALA A 207 4.15 -1.42 -5.56
C ALA A 207 5.12 -0.24 -5.41
N ALA A 208 6.12 -0.13 -6.29
CA ALA A 208 7.06 0.99 -6.32
C ALA A 208 6.49 2.26 -6.95
N HIS A 209 5.41 2.15 -7.75
CA HIS A 209 4.83 3.26 -8.49
C HIS A 209 3.32 3.33 -8.27
N THR A 210 2.93 3.79 -7.09
CA THR A 210 1.55 4.08 -6.72
C THR A 210 1.48 5.23 -5.73
N ASP A 211 0.43 6.05 -5.82
CA ASP A 211 0.07 7.06 -4.83
C ASP A 211 -0.92 6.54 -3.79
N MET A 212 -1.43 5.30 -3.93
CA MET A 212 -2.28 4.66 -2.94
C MET A 212 -1.48 3.70 -2.07
N LEU A 213 -1.40 3.96 -0.76
CA LEU A 213 -0.72 3.07 0.19
C LEU A 213 -1.31 1.67 0.18
N ILE A 214 -2.63 1.56 0.22
CA ILE A 214 -3.30 0.25 0.19
C ILE A 214 -3.00 -0.52 -1.09
N ALA A 215 -2.94 0.15 -2.25
CA ALA A 215 -2.56 -0.49 -3.50
C ALA A 215 -1.11 -0.98 -3.46
N GLY A 216 -0.19 -0.19 -2.88
CA GLY A 216 1.19 -0.61 -2.68
C GLY A 216 1.29 -1.85 -1.79
N MET A 217 0.52 -1.88 -0.70
CA MET A 217 0.46 -3.03 0.23
C MET A 217 -0.13 -4.28 -0.40
N VAL A 218 -1.14 -4.15 -1.27
CA VAL A 218 -1.69 -5.27 -2.04
C VAL A 218 -0.67 -5.73 -3.08
N ALA A 219 -0.05 -4.81 -3.81
CA ALA A 219 0.95 -5.13 -4.82
C ALA A 219 2.17 -5.85 -4.22
N ASP A 220 2.62 -5.46 -3.03
CA ASP A 220 3.66 -6.18 -2.27
C ASP A 220 3.27 -7.62 -1.96
N ALA A 221 2.03 -7.81 -1.46
CA ALA A 221 1.51 -9.13 -1.15
C ALA A 221 1.37 -9.99 -2.42
N LEU A 222 0.88 -9.43 -3.53
CA LEU A 222 0.77 -10.16 -4.80
C LEU A 222 2.13 -10.53 -5.37
N ALA A 223 3.10 -9.63 -5.34
CA ALA A 223 4.44 -9.88 -5.86
C ALA A 223 5.20 -10.92 -5.01
N ALA A 224 5.21 -10.77 -3.68
CA ALA A 224 6.05 -11.59 -2.81
C ALA A 224 5.32 -12.81 -2.21
N ASP A 225 4.16 -12.61 -1.58
CA ASP A 225 3.44 -13.70 -0.91
C ASP A 225 2.67 -14.58 -1.91
N GLY A 226 2.07 -13.95 -2.92
CA GLY A 226 1.38 -14.61 -4.01
C GLY A 226 2.34 -15.23 -5.02
N TYR A 227 2.69 -14.49 -6.07
CA TYR A 227 3.49 -15.00 -7.17
C TYR A 227 4.88 -15.47 -6.69
N GLY A 228 5.50 -14.79 -5.73
CA GLY A 228 6.76 -15.24 -5.12
C GLY A 228 6.65 -16.57 -4.38
N GLY A 229 5.58 -16.78 -3.60
CA GLY A 229 5.30 -18.06 -2.97
C GLY A 229 5.07 -19.18 -3.99
N LEU A 230 4.26 -18.91 -5.03
CA LEU A 230 4.01 -19.86 -6.10
C LEU A 230 5.29 -20.19 -6.89
N PHE A 231 6.14 -19.19 -7.14
CA PHE A 231 7.47 -19.39 -7.75
C PHE A 231 8.32 -20.33 -6.92
N ALA A 232 8.38 -20.13 -5.59
CA ALA A 232 9.17 -20.99 -4.70
C ALA A 232 8.64 -22.43 -4.69
N ASP A 233 7.32 -22.62 -4.64
CA ASP A 233 6.68 -23.94 -4.73
C ASP A 233 7.01 -24.64 -6.07
N MET A 234 6.90 -23.91 -7.19
CA MET A 234 7.23 -24.44 -8.52
C MET A 234 8.71 -24.80 -8.66
N LEU A 235 9.60 -23.94 -8.15
CA LEU A 235 11.05 -24.16 -8.19
C LEU A 235 11.45 -25.38 -7.36
N ALA A 236 10.87 -25.56 -6.17
CA ALA A 236 11.09 -26.73 -5.33
C ALA A 236 10.61 -28.04 -6.00
N ALA A 237 9.61 -27.97 -6.86
CA ALA A 237 9.08 -29.11 -7.63
C ALA A 237 9.82 -29.38 -8.96
N MET A 238 10.75 -28.52 -9.37
CA MET A 238 11.50 -28.71 -10.61
C MET A 238 12.67 -29.70 -10.47
N PRO A 239 13.12 -30.34 -11.57
CA PRO A 239 14.43 -31.01 -11.64
C PRO A 239 15.58 -30.04 -11.36
N ALA A 240 16.73 -30.54 -10.88
CA ALA A 240 17.85 -29.69 -10.41
C ALA A 240 18.55 -28.94 -11.54
N ASP A 241 18.49 -29.51 -12.73
CA ASP A 241 19.09 -29.06 -13.98
C ASP A 241 18.11 -28.31 -14.87
N ALA A 242 16.85 -28.14 -14.43
CA ALA A 242 15.84 -27.45 -15.22
C ALA A 242 16.22 -25.96 -15.37
N PRO A 243 16.27 -25.40 -16.59
CA PRO A 243 16.57 -23.98 -16.77
C PRO A 243 15.48 -23.11 -16.16
N ILE A 244 15.86 -21.90 -15.73
CA ILE A 244 14.91 -20.87 -15.30
C ILE A 244 14.65 -19.91 -16.46
N PRO A 245 13.38 -19.54 -16.74
CA PRO A 245 13.05 -18.53 -17.75
C PRO A 245 13.74 -17.18 -17.50
N GLY A 246 14.13 -16.49 -18.57
CA GLY A 246 14.83 -15.20 -18.49
C GLY A 246 14.02 -14.11 -17.78
N GLU A 247 12.70 -14.20 -17.82
CA GLU A 247 11.76 -13.33 -17.13
C GLU A 247 11.97 -13.32 -15.61
N CYS A 248 12.41 -14.44 -15.03
CA CYS A 248 12.67 -14.54 -13.59
C CYS A 248 13.89 -13.71 -13.17
N ARG A 249 14.93 -13.65 -14.00
CA ARG A 249 16.08 -12.76 -13.77
C ARG A 249 15.67 -11.28 -13.73
N VAL A 250 14.68 -10.88 -14.52
CA VAL A 250 14.12 -9.51 -14.47
C VAL A 250 13.29 -9.32 -13.21
N ALA A 251 12.44 -10.29 -12.87
CA ALA A 251 11.55 -10.23 -11.71
C ALA A 251 12.29 -10.14 -10.37
N LEU A 252 13.39 -10.90 -10.25
CA LEU A 252 14.19 -11.08 -9.04
C LEU A 252 15.54 -10.37 -9.11
N ALA A 253 15.66 -9.39 -10.02
CA ALA A 253 16.80 -8.47 -10.06
C ALA A 253 16.98 -7.73 -8.72
N GLU A 254 18.16 -7.14 -8.52
CA GLU A 254 18.51 -6.40 -7.30
C GLU A 254 17.42 -5.45 -6.82
N VAL A 255 17.16 -5.46 -5.51
CA VAL A 255 16.18 -4.58 -4.87
C VAL A 255 16.78 -3.20 -4.67
N ARG A 256 16.27 -2.21 -5.42
CA ARG A 256 16.74 -0.82 -5.32
C ARG A 256 16.06 -0.10 -4.14
N PRO A 257 16.78 0.69 -3.33
CA PRO A 257 16.18 1.45 -2.23
C PRO A 257 15.01 2.36 -2.65
N ALA A 258 15.08 2.93 -3.85
CA ALA A 258 14.00 3.75 -4.41
C ALA A 258 12.70 2.97 -4.59
N GLU A 259 12.78 1.66 -4.89
CA GLU A 259 11.60 0.81 -4.97
C GLU A 259 10.95 0.63 -3.61
N LEU A 260 11.70 0.73 -2.50
CA LEU A 260 11.16 0.57 -1.15
C LEU A 260 10.68 1.90 -0.53
N SER A 261 10.73 3.01 -1.28
CA SER A 261 10.22 4.30 -0.81
C SER A 261 8.68 4.28 -0.72
N LEU A 262 8.15 4.86 0.35
CA LEU A 262 6.71 5.10 0.51
C LEU A 262 6.31 6.55 0.24
N CYS A 263 7.23 7.41 -0.21
CA CYS A 263 6.98 8.84 -0.36
C CYS A 263 5.70 9.15 -1.17
N GLU A 264 5.55 8.57 -2.37
CA GLU A 264 4.40 8.86 -3.23
C GLU A 264 3.10 8.28 -2.67
N ALA A 265 3.15 7.09 -2.06
CA ALA A 265 2.01 6.52 -1.34
C ALA A 265 1.58 7.38 -0.14
N MET A 266 2.54 7.94 0.62
CA MET A 266 2.24 8.87 1.72
C MET A 266 1.67 10.19 1.22
N LYS A 267 2.00 10.64 0.01
CA LYS A 267 1.36 11.82 -0.59
C LYS A 267 -0.11 11.59 -0.91
N GLY A 268 -0.49 10.41 -1.39
CA GLY A 268 -1.90 10.09 -1.55
C GLY A 268 -2.64 9.98 -0.21
N GLU A 269 -2.05 9.31 0.79
CA GLU A 269 -2.59 9.27 2.16
C GLU A 269 -2.78 10.67 2.76
N PHE A 270 -1.80 11.54 2.53
CA PHE A 270 -1.90 12.94 2.91
C PHE A 270 -3.04 13.65 2.16
N ALA A 271 -3.21 13.42 0.87
CA ALA A 271 -4.29 14.02 0.09
C ALA A 271 -5.69 13.62 0.61
N PHE A 272 -5.87 12.37 1.05
CA PHE A 272 -7.12 11.92 1.70
C PHE A 272 -7.38 12.68 3.01
N ALA A 273 -6.35 12.81 3.84
CA ALA A 273 -6.45 13.51 5.11
C ALA A 273 -6.67 15.03 4.93
N ASP A 274 -5.92 15.68 4.04
CA ASP A 274 -6.04 17.12 3.73
C ASP A 274 -7.43 17.43 3.17
N ASN A 275 -7.98 16.58 2.29
CA ASN A 275 -9.36 16.72 1.84
C ASN A 275 -10.37 16.58 2.99
N GLY A 276 -10.22 15.56 3.84
CA GLY A 276 -11.08 15.37 5.01
C GLY A 276 -11.04 16.55 5.99
N MET A 277 -9.85 17.11 6.25
CA MET A 277 -9.67 18.27 7.12
C MET A 277 -10.33 19.52 6.55
N ARG A 278 -10.19 19.80 5.25
CA ARG A 278 -10.84 20.95 4.61
C ARG A 278 -12.36 20.80 4.61
N ASN A 279 -12.86 19.61 4.27
CA ASN A 279 -14.29 19.32 4.30
C ASN A 279 -14.88 19.49 5.71
N LEU A 280 -14.14 19.10 6.76
CA LEU A 280 -14.57 19.31 8.15
C LEU A 280 -14.68 20.79 8.51
N ALA A 281 -13.83 21.66 7.97
CA ALA A 281 -13.93 23.11 8.18
C ALA A 281 -15.16 23.70 7.50
N ASP A 282 -15.51 23.22 6.30
CA ASP A 282 -16.51 23.85 5.43
C ASP A 282 -17.94 23.27 5.57
N SER A 283 -18.11 22.08 6.17
CA SER A 283 -19.41 21.39 6.14
C SER A 283 -20.41 21.84 7.22
N PRO A 284 -21.63 22.26 6.87
CA PRO A 284 -22.72 22.50 7.82
C PRO A 284 -23.26 21.22 8.50
N GLN A 285 -22.92 20.04 7.97
CA GLN A 285 -23.47 18.73 8.38
C GLN A 285 -22.42 17.79 9.01
N ALA A 286 -21.35 18.33 9.60
CA ALA A 286 -20.41 17.50 10.37
C ALA A 286 -21.14 16.79 11.53
N PRO A 287 -20.76 15.56 11.95
CA PRO A 287 -21.58 14.68 12.79
C PRO A 287 -21.83 15.14 14.24
N SER A 288 -21.54 16.39 14.61
CA SER A 288 -21.90 16.95 15.91
C SER A 288 -22.87 18.10 15.73
N ASN A 289 -24.16 17.81 15.90
CA ASN A 289 -25.23 18.79 16.03
C ASN A 289 -25.08 19.65 17.32
N GLU A 290 -24.02 19.42 18.12
CA GLU A 290 -23.79 20.04 19.43
C GLU A 290 -22.83 21.23 19.40
N VAL A 291 -21.99 21.38 18.36
CA VAL A 291 -21.02 22.48 18.26
C VAL A 291 -21.45 23.42 17.15
N SER A 292 -21.78 24.67 17.48
CA SER A 292 -22.22 25.64 16.47
C SER A 292 -21.15 25.83 15.38
N PRO A 293 -21.54 26.04 14.11
CA PRO A 293 -20.60 26.34 13.03
C PRO A 293 -19.65 27.51 13.35
N PHE A 294 -20.13 28.47 14.14
CA PHE A 294 -19.35 29.57 14.69
C PHE A 294 -18.25 29.06 15.62
N ALA A 295 -18.57 28.25 16.64
CA ALA A 295 -17.59 27.70 17.58
C ALA A 295 -16.52 26.83 16.88
N ARG A 296 -16.90 26.06 15.85
CA ARG A 296 -15.95 25.24 15.08
C ARG A 296 -14.86 26.08 14.40
N ARG A 297 -15.22 27.25 13.86
CA ARG A 297 -14.27 28.17 13.19
C ARG A 297 -13.22 28.77 14.14
N PHE A 298 -13.49 28.80 15.44
CA PHE A 298 -12.53 29.26 16.46
C PHE A 298 -11.67 28.13 17.04
N LEU A 299 -12.12 26.88 16.94
CA LEU A 299 -11.48 25.71 17.55
C LEU A 299 -10.69 24.86 16.53
N PHE A 300 -10.92 25.06 15.23
CA PHE A 300 -10.33 24.26 14.16
C PHE A 300 -9.85 25.12 12.98
N ASP A 301 -8.60 24.90 12.58
CA ASP A 301 -8.01 25.43 11.36
C ASP A 301 -7.53 24.28 10.47
N ALA A 302 -8.22 24.06 9.36
CA ALA A 302 -7.88 23.02 8.42
C ALA A 302 -6.47 23.16 7.83
N GLU A 303 -6.02 24.38 7.50
CA GLU A 303 -4.72 24.60 6.85
C GLU A 303 -3.59 24.37 7.84
N ALA A 304 -3.72 24.91 9.06
CA ALA A 304 -2.73 24.67 10.12
C ALA A 304 -2.66 23.19 10.52
N THR A 305 -3.81 22.53 10.62
CA THR A 305 -3.88 21.09 10.89
C THR A 305 -3.20 20.28 9.78
N SER A 306 -3.50 20.61 8.52
CA SER A 306 -2.91 19.95 7.37
C SER A 306 -1.40 20.13 7.32
N ALA A 307 -0.88 21.31 7.67
CA ALA A 307 0.55 21.56 7.72
C ALA A 307 1.27 20.78 8.83
N MET A 308 0.68 20.71 10.02
CA MET A 308 1.19 19.88 11.12
C MET A 308 1.22 18.40 10.71
N TYR A 309 0.17 17.93 10.06
CA TYR A 309 0.06 16.56 9.58
C TYR A 309 1.06 16.25 8.46
N ALA A 310 1.25 17.19 7.52
CA ALA A 310 2.19 17.07 6.42
C ALA A 310 3.62 16.84 6.92
N ARG A 311 4.04 17.50 8.01
CA ARG A 311 5.38 17.30 8.60
C ARG A 311 5.61 15.84 9.02
N ASN A 312 4.60 15.16 9.56
CA ASN A 312 4.71 13.76 9.95
C ASN A 312 4.82 12.84 8.73
N MET A 313 4.01 13.11 7.70
CA MET A 313 3.97 12.30 6.47
C MET A 313 5.21 12.51 5.58
N ALA A 314 5.73 13.74 5.51
CA ALA A 314 6.88 14.09 4.69
C ALA A 314 8.16 13.37 5.11
N ALA A 315 8.20 12.79 6.33
CA ALA A 315 9.32 11.97 6.78
C ALA A 315 9.64 10.82 5.82
N ALA A 316 8.60 10.20 5.21
CA ALA A 316 8.77 9.13 4.23
C ALA A 316 9.47 9.56 2.94
N CYS A 317 9.51 10.87 2.66
CA CYS A 317 10.19 11.46 1.52
C CYS A 317 11.61 11.95 1.82
N GLY A 318 12.04 11.91 3.09
CA GLY A 318 13.32 12.46 3.53
C GLY A 318 14.51 11.52 3.34
N SER A 319 15.72 12.10 3.29
CA SER A 319 16.98 11.36 3.17
C SER A 319 17.25 10.41 4.36
N ARG A 320 16.74 10.74 5.57
CA ARG A 320 16.82 9.84 6.74
C ARG A 320 16.13 8.51 6.46
N PHE A 321 14.89 8.53 5.94
CA PHE A 321 14.14 7.32 5.59
C PHE A 321 14.84 6.54 4.48
N ALA A 322 15.30 7.21 3.43
CA ALA A 322 16.07 6.59 2.36
C ALA A 322 17.35 5.89 2.88
N GLY A 323 18.07 6.52 3.81
CA GLY A 323 19.24 5.94 4.45
C GLY A 323 18.94 4.74 5.34
N MET A 324 17.81 4.75 6.05
CA MET A 324 17.35 3.59 6.84
C MET A 324 16.96 2.41 5.95
N ILE A 325 16.26 2.67 4.83
CA ILE A 325 15.94 1.67 3.80
C ILE A 325 17.22 1.06 3.23
N ALA A 326 18.21 1.89 2.86
CA ALA A 326 19.45 1.41 2.25
C ALA A 326 20.28 0.53 3.19
N ARG A 327 20.28 0.84 4.50
CA ARG A 327 20.95 0.02 5.53
C ARG A 327 20.07 -1.13 6.03
N ASP A 328 18.83 -1.22 5.56
CA ASP A 328 17.82 -2.17 6.02
C ASP A 328 17.64 -2.16 7.55
N VAL A 329 17.67 -0.99 8.19
CA VAL A 329 17.40 -0.87 9.64
C VAL A 329 15.94 -0.48 9.88
N PRO A 330 15.28 -0.94 10.96
CA PRO A 330 13.85 -0.69 11.18
C PRO A 330 13.48 0.77 11.01
N LEU A 331 12.46 1.03 10.17
CA LEU A 331 11.94 2.37 9.98
C LEU A 331 11.21 2.85 11.24
N GLU A 332 11.83 3.80 11.92
CA GLU A 332 11.22 4.49 13.05
C GLU A 332 10.57 5.79 12.58
N PRO A 333 9.30 6.05 12.94
CA PRO A 333 8.70 7.35 12.71
C PRO A 333 9.53 8.42 13.43
N PRO A 334 9.61 9.65 12.90
CA PRO A 334 10.24 10.74 13.63
C PRO A 334 9.57 10.88 15.01
N ALA A 335 10.37 11.17 16.04
CA ALA A 335 9.83 11.43 17.36
C ALA A 335 8.81 12.57 17.28
N ALA A 336 7.52 12.24 17.41
CA ALA A 336 6.48 13.25 17.46
C ALA A 336 6.77 14.16 18.68
N GLU A 337 6.71 15.48 18.51
CA GLU A 337 6.64 16.42 19.63
C GLU A 337 5.30 16.15 20.36
N ARG A 338 5.33 15.18 21.28
CA ARG A 338 4.20 14.46 21.91
C ARG A 338 3.24 15.30 22.75
N HIS A 339 3.37 16.61 22.75
CA HIS A 339 2.62 17.47 23.65
C HIS A 339 1.98 18.64 22.89
N TRP A 340 0.84 18.40 22.25
CA TRP A 340 -0.03 19.46 21.73
C TRP A 340 -0.25 20.60 22.76
N ARG A 341 -0.35 20.27 24.05
CA ARG A 341 -0.51 21.23 25.16
C ARG A 341 0.66 22.21 25.32
N ARG A 342 1.82 21.93 24.73
CA ARG A 342 3.02 22.78 24.79
C ARG A 342 3.21 23.65 23.55
N ARG A 343 2.37 23.48 22.52
CA ARG A 343 2.47 24.27 21.30
C ARG A 343 1.53 25.47 21.39
N PHE A 344 2.11 26.67 21.31
CA PHE A 344 1.33 27.91 21.33
C PHE A 344 0.28 27.96 20.21
N ALA A 345 0.57 27.38 19.03
CA ALA A 345 -0.36 27.24 17.92
C ALA A 345 -1.63 26.43 18.24
N CYS A 346 -1.62 25.58 19.29
CA CYS A 346 -2.78 24.79 19.68
C CYS A 346 -3.81 25.56 20.49
N VAL A 347 -3.52 26.79 20.95
CA VAL A 347 -4.51 27.64 21.62
C VAL A 347 -5.62 28.06 20.66
N ALA A 348 -5.27 28.36 19.41
CA ALA A 348 -6.23 28.72 18.36
C ALA A 348 -6.63 27.54 17.44
N ASN A 349 -6.09 26.34 17.67
CA ASN A 349 -6.41 25.13 16.89
C ASN A 349 -6.40 23.85 17.75
N PRO A 350 -7.12 23.79 18.88
CA PRO A 350 -7.07 22.64 19.79
C PRO A 350 -7.55 21.34 19.12
N VAL A 351 -8.61 21.39 18.31
CA VAL A 351 -9.14 20.21 17.60
C VAL A 351 -8.12 19.71 16.58
N GLY A 352 -7.52 20.62 15.82
CA GLY A 352 -6.51 20.28 14.82
C GLY A 352 -5.27 19.63 15.41
N CYS A 353 -4.79 20.14 16.55
CA CYS A 353 -3.64 19.52 17.21
C CYS A 353 -3.92 18.11 17.72
N ILE A 354 -5.13 17.85 18.24
CA ILE A 354 -5.55 16.50 18.64
C ILE A 354 -5.56 15.57 17.40
N LEU A 355 -6.16 16.02 16.30
CA LEU A 355 -6.23 15.24 15.06
C LEU A 355 -4.84 14.94 14.47
N ALA A 356 -3.94 15.92 14.46
CA ALA A 356 -2.58 15.75 13.96
C ALA A 356 -1.74 14.80 14.83
N ASP A 357 -1.97 14.75 16.14
CA ASP A 357 -1.25 13.87 17.08
C ASP A 357 -1.75 12.41 17.04
N ILE A 358 -3.06 12.16 16.81
CA ILE A 358 -3.63 10.80 16.79
C ILE A 358 -3.16 10.00 15.55
N ALA A 359 -2.92 10.68 14.43
CA ALA A 359 -2.71 9.99 13.15
C ALA A 359 -1.25 9.56 12.89
N ALA A 360 -0.25 10.08 13.62
CA ALA A 360 1.17 9.80 13.35
C ALA A 360 1.62 8.34 13.61
N PRO A 361 1.18 7.62 14.67
CA PRO A 361 1.61 6.24 14.92
C PRO A 361 1.05 5.20 13.92
N ALA A 362 0.00 5.55 13.17
CA ALA A 362 -0.77 4.59 12.38
C ALA A 362 -0.04 4.03 11.14
N TYR A 363 1.04 4.69 10.69
CA TYR A 363 1.71 4.35 9.42
C TYR A 363 3.05 3.60 9.56
N ALA A 364 3.54 3.42 10.79
CA ALA A 364 4.82 2.76 11.04
C ALA A 364 4.84 1.30 10.55
N SER A 365 3.75 0.56 10.77
CA SER A 365 3.64 -0.83 10.34
C SER A 365 3.75 -0.99 8.81
N TYR A 366 3.20 -0.06 8.03
CA TYR A 366 3.32 -0.10 6.56
C TYR A 366 4.76 0.15 6.09
N SER A 367 5.48 1.02 6.78
CA SER A 367 6.91 1.25 6.53
C SER A 367 7.73 -0.02 6.78
N LEU A 368 7.49 -0.70 7.89
CA LEU A 368 8.17 -1.97 8.20
C LEU A 368 7.81 -3.08 7.19
N ARG A 369 6.53 -3.20 6.82
CA ARG A 369 6.08 -4.13 5.76
C ARG A 369 6.80 -3.88 4.43
N ARG A 370 7.10 -2.62 4.11
CA ARG A 370 7.84 -2.27 2.89
C ARG A 370 9.30 -2.76 2.93
N GLN A 371 9.94 -2.70 4.09
CA GLN A 371 11.28 -3.28 4.26
C GLN A 371 11.23 -4.82 4.22
N ASP A 372 10.22 -5.43 4.82
CA ASP A 372 10.01 -6.87 4.74
C ASP A 372 9.80 -7.32 3.30
N PHE A 373 9.06 -6.57 2.48
CA PHE A 373 8.92 -6.83 1.05
C PHE A 373 10.27 -6.90 0.33
N GLY A 374 11.17 -5.95 0.61
CA GLY A 374 12.54 -5.97 0.08
C GLY A 374 13.34 -7.21 0.49
N MET A 375 13.13 -7.74 1.69
CA MET A 375 13.77 -9.01 2.11
C MET A 375 13.12 -10.24 1.49
N LYS A 376 11.80 -10.25 1.29
CA LYS A 376 11.13 -11.33 0.55
C LYS A 376 11.69 -11.46 -0.87
N LEU A 377 11.86 -10.34 -1.58
CA LEU A 377 12.46 -10.34 -2.93
C LEU A 377 13.91 -10.86 -2.93
N ARG A 378 14.74 -10.48 -1.96
CA ARG A 378 16.11 -11.00 -1.81
C ARG A 378 16.12 -12.51 -1.55
N LEU A 379 15.21 -13.00 -0.72
CA LEU A 379 15.06 -14.43 -0.47
C LEU A 379 14.67 -15.17 -1.76
N LEU A 380 13.66 -14.69 -2.49
CA LEU A 380 13.24 -15.28 -3.76
C LEU A 380 14.37 -15.29 -4.80
N GLY A 381 15.12 -14.18 -4.92
CA GLY A 381 16.32 -14.11 -5.76
C GLY A 381 17.42 -15.08 -5.30
N THR A 382 17.56 -15.32 -4.00
CA THR A 382 18.48 -16.34 -3.46
C THR A 382 18.05 -17.75 -3.86
N LEU A 383 16.74 -18.06 -3.85
CA LEU A 383 16.25 -19.35 -4.34
C LEU A 383 16.57 -19.55 -5.83
N GLN A 384 16.34 -18.52 -6.65
CA GLN A 384 16.71 -18.54 -8.06
C GLN A 384 18.22 -18.77 -8.24
N TRP A 385 19.05 -18.00 -7.55
CA TRP A 385 20.50 -18.10 -7.65
C TRP A 385 21.01 -19.48 -7.22
N LEU A 386 20.49 -20.04 -6.13
CA LEU A 386 20.82 -21.40 -5.69
C LEU A 386 20.44 -22.44 -6.74
N HIS A 387 19.33 -22.27 -7.44
CA HIS A 387 18.94 -23.19 -8.50
C HIS A 387 19.85 -23.08 -9.73
N GLU A 388 20.20 -21.86 -10.16
CA GLU A 388 21.08 -21.61 -11.31
C GLU A 388 22.56 -21.94 -11.06
N ASN A 389 22.96 -22.05 -9.79
CA ASN A 389 24.35 -22.31 -9.37
C ASN A 389 24.42 -23.61 -8.55
N PRO A 390 24.19 -24.78 -9.17
CA PRO A 390 24.38 -26.06 -8.51
C PRO A 390 25.86 -26.23 -8.15
N GLN A 391 26.13 -26.66 -6.92
CA GLN A 391 27.48 -26.95 -6.43
C GLN A 391 27.44 -28.29 -5.70
N PRO A 392 27.50 -29.41 -6.43
CA PRO A 392 27.49 -30.75 -5.84
C PRO A 392 28.60 -30.88 -4.79
N GLY A 393 28.25 -31.36 -3.60
CA GLY A 393 29.20 -31.57 -2.50
C GLY A 393 29.49 -30.36 -1.60
N ALA A 394 29.03 -29.15 -1.97
CA ALA A 394 29.11 -27.98 -1.07
C ALA A 394 27.92 -27.95 -0.11
N SER A 395 28.16 -27.57 1.15
CA SER A 395 27.05 -27.40 2.11
C SER A 395 26.16 -26.23 1.69
N LEU A 396 24.88 -26.26 2.05
CA LEU A 396 23.96 -25.16 1.76
C LEU A 396 24.44 -23.84 2.39
N ALA A 397 25.05 -23.89 3.57
CA ALA A 397 25.62 -22.72 4.23
C ALA A 397 26.77 -22.10 3.40
N ASP A 398 27.66 -22.93 2.85
CA ASP A 398 28.75 -22.47 1.98
C ASP A 398 28.23 -21.90 0.66
N ARG A 399 27.15 -22.47 0.13
CA ARG A 399 26.50 -21.93 -1.07
C ARG A 399 25.89 -20.57 -0.76
N LEU A 400 25.15 -20.44 0.34
CA LEU A 400 24.57 -19.18 0.77
C LEU A 400 25.63 -18.10 0.99
N SER A 401 26.82 -18.42 1.53
CA SER A 401 27.89 -17.43 1.75
C SER A 401 28.50 -16.87 0.46
N ARG A 402 28.38 -17.60 -0.66
CA ARG A 402 28.88 -17.19 -1.99
C ARG A 402 27.87 -16.41 -2.83
N ARG A 403 26.66 -16.17 -2.31
CA ARG A 403 25.62 -15.44 -3.06
C ARG A 403 26.06 -14.00 -3.36
N PRO A 404 25.62 -13.41 -4.49
CA PRO A 404 25.90 -12.02 -4.82
C PRO A 404 25.50 -11.04 -3.70
N ALA A 405 26.27 -9.96 -3.53
CA ALA A 405 25.98 -8.91 -2.55
C ALA A 405 24.60 -8.24 -2.77
N SER A 406 24.09 -8.23 -4.00
CA SER A 406 22.74 -7.73 -4.31
C SER A 406 21.61 -8.56 -3.68
N LEU A 407 21.89 -9.81 -3.28
CA LEU A 407 20.96 -10.71 -2.60
C LEU A 407 21.16 -10.75 -1.07
N THR A 408 22.09 -9.94 -0.54
CA THR A 408 22.29 -9.82 0.91
C THR A 408 21.59 -8.56 1.44
N SER A 409 21.32 -8.56 2.75
CA SER A 409 20.94 -7.36 3.49
C SER A 409 22.08 -6.96 4.42
N PRO A 410 22.34 -5.65 4.60
CA PRO A 410 23.33 -5.16 5.56
C PRO A 410 22.98 -5.46 7.03
N ALA A 411 21.71 -5.68 7.35
CA ALA A 411 21.23 -5.78 8.73
C ALA A 411 20.51 -7.10 9.05
N ARG A 412 20.04 -7.84 8.05
CA ARG A 412 19.28 -9.09 8.23
C ARG A 412 19.91 -10.24 7.46
N ALA A 413 20.01 -11.39 8.11
CA ALA A 413 20.49 -12.63 7.49
C ALA A 413 19.32 -13.48 6.99
N LEU A 414 19.59 -14.28 5.95
CA LEU A 414 18.75 -15.41 5.57
C LEU A 414 19.25 -16.64 6.33
N GLU A 415 18.35 -17.35 6.98
CA GLU A 415 18.64 -18.50 7.84
C GLU A 415 18.05 -19.78 7.24
N ILE A 416 18.75 -20.88 7.43
CA ILE A 416 18.31 -22.21 7.00
C ILE A 416 17.38 -22.76 8.09
N GLY A 417 16.13 -23.06 7.71
CA GLY A 417 15.13 -23.64 8.59
C GLY A 417 15.40 -25.10 8.92
N GLU A 418 14.59 -25.62 9.84
CA GLU A 418 14.69 -27.00 10.34
C GLU A 418 14.73 -28.03 9.19
N GLY A 419 15.68 -28.97 9.28
CA GLY A 419 15.89 -30.02 8.28
C GLY A 419 16.50 -29.55 6.96
N GLY A 420 16.92 -28.28 6.81
CA GLY A 420 17.55 -27.79 5.58
C GLY A 420 16.60 -27.58 4.41
N ARG A 421 15.28 -27.64 4.66
CA ARG A 421 14.24 -27.64 3.60
C ARG A 421 13.52 -26.31 3.43
N ARG A 422 13.95 -25.28 4.17
CA ARG A 422 13.35 -23.94 4.12
C ARG A 422 14.43 -22.87 4.25
N LEU A 423 14.20 -21.75 3.60
CA LEU A 423 14.96 -20.52 3.80
C LEU A 423 14.01 -19.50 4.43
N TYR A 424 14.46 -18.78 5.46
CA TYR A 424 13.62 -17.80 6.16
C TYR A 424 14.40 -16.57 6.62
N PHE A 425 13.65 -15.54 7.05
CA PHE A 425 14.18 -14.40 7.77
C PHE A 425 13.15 -13.88 8.78
N ARG A 426 13.63 -13.14 9.79
CA ARG A 426 12.78 -12.47 10.77
C ARG A 426 12.26 -11.14 10.24
N ARG A 427 10.95 -10.97 10.29
CA ARG A 427 10.25 -9.75 9.87
C ARG A 427 10.42 -8.64 10.90
N TYR A 428 10.41 -7.41 10.42
CA TYR A 428 10.24 -6.26 11.31
C TYR A 428 8.78 -6.08 11.72
N GLU A 429 7.84 -6.31 10.80
CA GLU A 429 6.41 -6.30 11.13
C GLU A 429 5.93 -7.71 11.52
N ALA A 430 5.70 -7.90 12.81
CA ALA A 430 5.43 -9.21 13.40
C ALA A 430 3.95 -9.52 13.68
N SER A 431 2.98 -8.63 13.35
CA SER A 431 1.56 -8.87 13.67
C SER A 431 0.99 -10.12 13.00
N LYS A 432 1.55 -10.52 11.86
CA LYS A 432 1.19 -11.74 11.13
C LYS A 432 2.17 -12.89 11.35
N GLY A 433 2.94 -12.87 12.43
CA GLY A 433 4.00 -13.84 12.74
C GLY A 433 5.41 -13.23 12.67
N GLY A 434 6.37 -13.83 13.38
CA GLY A 434 7.74 -13.31 13.45
C GLY A 434 8.58 -13.57 12.19
N ASP A 435 8.31 -14.67 11.49
CA ASP A 435 9.15 -15.12 10.38
C ASP A 435 8.39 -15.16 9.06
N TRP A 436 9.14 -15.11 7.96
CA TRP A 436 8.65 -15.44 6.63
C TRP A 436 9.59 -16.46 6.00
N SER A 437 9.04 -17.55 5.47
CA SER A 437 9.83 -18.68 4.97
C SER A 437 9.29 -19.22 3.66
N GLN A 438 10.18 -19.74 2.82
CA GLN A 438 9.84 -20.41 1.58
C GLN A 438 10.47 -21.80 1.52
N PRO A 439 9.87 -22.75 0.78
CA PRO A 439 10.46 -24.06 0.59
C PRO A 439 11.79 -23.91 -0.13
N LEU A 440 12.75 -24.73 0.29
CA LEU A 440 14.00 -24.95 -0.38
C LEU A 440 13.99 -26.38 -0.91
N ARG A 441 14.58 -26.58 -2.09
CA ARG A 441 14.90 -27.91 -2.56
C ARG A 441 15.90 -28.57 -1.57
N PRO A 442 15.66 -29.82 -1.13
CA PRO A 442 16.64 -30.56 -0.34
C PRO A 442 17.96 -30.80 -1.08
#